data_AF-A0A962FGV6-F1
#
_entry.id   AF-A0A962FGV6-F1
#
_cell.length_a   1.000
_cell.length_b   1.000
_cell.length_c   1.000
_cell.angle_alpha   90.00
_cell.angle_beta   90.00
_cell.angle_gamma   90.00
#
_symmetry.space_group_name_H-M   'P 1'
#
loop_
_entity.id
_entity.type
_entity.pdbx_description
1 polymer ?
#
loop_
_entity_poly.entity_id
_entity_poly.type
_entity_poly.pdbx_seq_one_letter_code
_entity_poly.pdbx_strand_id
1 'polypeptide(L)'
;MRYLIATALAALALNGAPALAAEQGVTDTEILIGEVDPFTGPPALLGKAHSSGLKLAFAEANEAGVNGRKIKMISEDDGYVTARTLQGLRKVIDVDKVFSVVGISGSGQSIAAMPVL
;
A
#
# COMPACT_ATOMS: atom_id res chain seq x y z
N MET A 1 -20.93 29.83 44.33
CA MET A 1 -19.71 29.00 44.23
C MET A 1 -19.95 27.49 43.97
N ARG A 2 -21.18 27.04 43.66
CA ARG A 2 -21.47 25.59 43.40
C ARG A 2 -21.54 25.21 41.91
N TYR A 3 -21.67 26.19 41.01
CA TYR A 3 -21.78 25.95 39.57
C TYR A 3 -20.43 26.00 38.82
N LEU A 4 -19.36 26.45 39.47
CA LEU A 4 -18.03 26.56 38.87
C LEU A 4 -17.24 25.23 38.87
N ILE A 5 -17.68 24.24 39.66
CA ILE A 5 -17.03 22.93 39.73
C ILE A 5 -17.59 21.97 38.65
N ALA A 6 -18.84 22.18 38.21
CA ALA A 6 -19.48 21.32 37.21
C ALA A 6 -18.97 21.55 35.79
N THR A 7 -18.50 22.76 35.47
CA THR A 7 -17.90 23.07 34.16
C THR A 7 -16.44 22.63 34.02
N ALA A 8 -15.74 22.37 35.13
CA ALA A 8 -14.36 21.89 35.10
C ALA A 8 -14.25 20.39 34.75
N LEU A 9 -15.27 19.58 35.05
CA LEU A 9 -15.26 18.14 34.69
C LEU A 9 -15.58 17.90 33.20
N ALA A 10 -16.29 18.81 32.53
CA ALA A 10 -16.60 18.68 31.11
C ALA A 10 -15.39 19.00 30.21
N ALA A 11 -14.38 19.70 30.73
CA ALA A 11 -13.18 20.08 29.97
C ALA A 11 -12.08 18.99 29.98
N LEU A 12 -12.15 17.99 30.86
CA LEU A 12 -11.15 16.90 30.91
C LEU A 12 -11.45 15.71 29.97
N ALA A 13 -12.64 15.66 29.37
CA ALA A 13 -13.02 14.60 28.44
C ALA A 13 -12.43 14.77 27.02
N LEU A 14 -11.72 15.89 26.74
CA LEU A 14 -11.05 16.15 25.46
C LEU A 14 -9.57 15.74 25.43
N ASN A 15 -9.11 14.90 26.37
CA ASN A 15 -7.90 14.11 26.13
C ASN A 15 -8.27 12.94 25.21
N GLY A 16 -8.62 13.27 23.97
CA GLY A 16 -8.78 12.29 22.91
C GLY A 16 -7.49 11.47 22.87
N ALA A 17 -7.61 10.16 23.08
CA ALA A 17 -6.57 9.23 22.67
C ALA A 17 -6.14 9.62 21.25
N PRO A 18 -4.84 9.57 20.90
CA PRO A 18 -4.44 9.82 19.53
C PRO A 18 -5.31 8.92 18.66
N ALA A 19 -6.14 9.53 17.80
CA ALA A 19 -6.85 8.77 16.80
C ALA A 19 -5.74 8.06 16.02
N LEU A 20 -5.67 6.73 16.14
CA LEU A 20 -4.78 5.92 15.33
C LEU A 20 -5.10 6.30 13.90
N ALA A 21 -4.21 7.05 13.26
CA ALA A 21 -4.41 7.47 11.89
C ALA A 21 -4.58 6.19 11.07
N ALA A 22 -5.65 6.12 10.28
CA ALA A 22 -5.85 4.98 9.39
C ALA A 22 -4.63 4.89 8.47
N GLU A 23 -3.92 3.74 8.52
CA GLU A 23 -2.79 3.52 7.63
C GLU A 23 -3.28 3.49 6.18
N GLN A 24 -2.55 4.16 5.30
CA GLN A 24 -2.89 4.20 3.87
C GLN A 24 -3.00 2.77 3.33
N GLY A 25 -4.03 2.50 2.54
CA GLY A 25 -4.22 1.20 1.90
C GLY A 25 -4.62 0.08 2.85
N VAL A 26 -4.88 0.36 4.12
CA VAL A 26 -5.41 -0.61 5.09
C VAL A 26 -6.83 -0.21 5.47
N THR A 27 -7.78 -1.13 5.26
CA THR A 27 -9.17 -0.98 5.69
C THR A 27 -9.50 -2.04 6.74
N ASP A 28 -10.75 -2.07 7.21
CA ASP A 28 -11.22 -3.12 8.11
C ASP A 28 -11.22 -4.50 7.45
N THR A 29 -11.22 -4.57 6.13
CA THR A 29 -11.35 -5.82 5.36
C THR A 29 -10.18 -6.11 4.43
N GLU A 30 -9.41 -5.10 4.03
CA GLU A 30 -8.40 -5.23 2.96
C GLU A 30 -7.06 -4.58 3.31
N ILE A 31 -5.98 -5.11 2.73
CA ILE A 31 -4.65 -4.48 2.66
C ILE A 31 -4.29 -4.38 1.17
N LEU A 32 -4.10 -3.17 0.67
CA LEU A 32 -3.75 -2.90 -0.73
C LEU A 32 -2.24 -2.99 -0.92
N ILE A 33 -1.79 -3.84 -1.83
CA ILE A 33 -0.37 -4.04 -2.15
C ILE A 33 -0.14 -3.75 -3.64
N GLY A 34 0.81 -2.88 -3.95
CA GLY A 34 1.17 -2.48 -5.31
C GLY A 34 2.33 -3.30 -5.89
N GLU A 35 2.33 -3.51 -7.20
CA GLU A 35 3.50 -3.91 -7.99
C GLU A 35 3.58 -3.07 -9.27
N VAL A 36 4.80 -2.75 -9.68
CA VAL A 36 5.10 -2.07 -10.95
C VAL A 36 6.16 -2.90 -11.65
N ASP A 37 5.73 -3.72 -12.60
CA ASP A 37 6.59 -4.71 -13.24
C ASP A 37 6.38 -4.72 -14.76
N PRO A 38 7.35 -5.26 -15.53
CA PRO A 38 7.21 -5.39 -16.98
C PRO A 38 6.24 -6.54 -17.29
N PHE A 39 4.98 -6.23 -17.54
CA PHE A 39 4.00 -7.20 -18.06
C PHE A 39 4.00 -7.22 -19.59
N THR A 40 4.56 -6.19 -20.21
CA THR A 40 4.87 -6.12 -21.64
C THR A 40 6.36 -5.85 -21.89
N GLY A 41 6.76 -5.87 -23.17
CA GLY A 41 8.15 -5.65 -23.58
C GLY A 41 9.05 -6.88 -23.50
N PRO A 42 10.37 -6.72 -23.75
CA PRO A 42 11.30 -7.84 -23.85
C PRO A 42 11.38 -8.76 -22.62
N PRO A 43 11.37 -8.24 -21.36
CA PRO A 43 11.41 -9.10 -20.18
C PRO A 43 10.02 -9.43 -19.60
N ALA A 44 8.94 -9.38 -20.40
CA ALA A 44 7.57 -9.58 -19.91
C ALA A 44 7.33 -10.89 -19.14
N LEU A 45 8.09 -11.95 -19.47
CA LEU A 45 7.98 -13.23 -18.77
C LEU A 45 8.43 -13.12 -17.31
N LEU A 46 9.43 -12.28 -17.01
CA LEU A 46 9.91 -12.07 -15.64
C LEU A 46 8.85 -11.40 -14.77
N GLY A 47 8.25 -10.30 -15.25
CA GLY A 47 7.18 -9.61 -14.51
C GLY A 47 5.95 -10.49 -14.31
N LYS A 48 5.53 -11.25 -15.34
CA LYS A 48 4.41 -12.20 -15.22
C LYS A 48 4.70 -13.33 -14.23
N ALA A 49 5.90 -13.89 -14.24
CA ALA A 49 6.30 -14.93 -13.29
C ALA A 49 6.32 -14.38 -11.85
N HIS A 50 6.86 -13.18 -11.65
CA HIS A 50 6.87 -12.50 -10.35
C HIS A 50 5.45 -12.28 -9.81
N SER A 51 4.59 -11.63 -10.60
CA SER A 51 3.19 -11.37 -10.23
C SER A 51 2.40 -12.67 -9.97
N SER A 52 2.67 -13.75 -10.71
CA SER A 52 2.03 -15.05 -10.46
C SER A 52 2.45 -15.65 -9.12
N GLY A 53 3.73 -15.53 -8.76
CA GLY A 53 4.24 -15.98 -7.45
C GLY A 53 3.63 -15.18 -6.29
N LEU A 54 3.55 -13.86 -6.42
CA LEU A 54 2.89 -13.01 -5.43
C LEU A 54 1.41 -13.35 -5.25
N LYS A 55 0.69 -13.54 -6.36
CA LYS A 55 -0.73 -13.93 -6.33
C LYS A 55 -0.94 -15.26 -5.62
N LEU A 56 -0.07 -16.25 -5.86
CA LEU A 56 -0.13 -17.53 -5.16
C LEU A 56 0.13 -17.34 -3.65
N ALA A 57 1.21 -16.66 -3.29
CA ALA A 57 1.56 -16.42 -1.88
C ALA A 57 0.47 -15.64 -1.13
N PHE A 58 -0.13 -14.63 -1.76
CA PHE A 58 -1.20 -13.85 -1.15
C PHE A 58 -2.53 -14.59 -1.15
N ALA A 59 -2.80 -15.48 -2.11
CA ALA A 59 -3.95 -16.38 -2.02
C ALA A 59 -3.85 -17.29 -0.79
N GLU A 60 -2.68 -17.91 -0.58
CA GLU A 60 -2.42 -18.73 0.61
C GLU A 60 -2.54 -17.93 1.92
N ALA A 61 -1.92 -16.75 1.98
CA ALA A 61 -2.04 -15.86 3.15
C ALA A 61 -3.49 -15.43 3.40
N ASN A 62 -4.24 -15.21 2.33
CA ASN A 62 -5.64 -14.82 2.41
C ASN A 62 -6.51 -15.92 3.00
N GLU A 63 -6.18 -17.21 2.88
CA GLU A 63 -6.99 -18.28 3.50
C GLU A 63 -7.16 -18.08 5.01
N ALA A 64 -6.09 -17.71 5.72
CA ALA A 64 -6.15 -17.33 7.13
C ALA A 64 -6.50 -15.84 7.36
N GLY A 65 -6.15 -14.99 6.39
CA GLY A 65 -6.23 -13.54 6.51
C GLY A 65 -5.12 -12.96 7.40
N VAL A 66 -4.79 -11.69 7.17
CA VAL A 66 -3.80 -10.94 7.95
C VAL A 66 -4.54 -10.03 8.91
N ASN A 67 -4.57 -10.38 10.20
CA ASN A 67 -5.34 -9.67 11.22
C ASN A 67 -6.82 -9.48 10.82
N GLY A 68 -7.43 -10.51 10.21
CA GLY A 68 -8.81 -10.47 9.71
C GLY A 68 -9.00 -9.79 8.34
N ARG A 69 -7.93 -9.32 7.69
CA ARG A 69 -7.98 -8.61 6.40
C ARG A 69 -7.47 -9.50 5.26
N LYS A 70 -7.94 -9.23 4.04
CA LYS A 70 -7.45 -9.86 2.82
C LYS A 70 -6.48 -8.93 2.08
N ILE A 71 -5.38 -9.46 1.59
CA ILE A 71 -4.46 -8.77 0.70
C ILE A 71 -5.10 -8.67 -0.70
N LYS A 72 -5.06 -7.47 -1.29
CA LYS A 72 -5.51 -7.20 -2.65
C LYS A 72 -4.39 -6.53 -3.44
N MET A 73 -4.06 -7.12 -4.58
CA MET A 73 -3.00 -6.61 -5.44
C MET A 73 -3.49 -5.55 -6.43
N ILE A 74 -2.69 -4.50 -6.60
CA ILE A 74 -2.80 -3.50 -7.66
C ILE A 74 -1.53 -3.61 -8.51
N SER A 75 -1.69 -3.85 -9.81
CA SER A 75 -0.57 -4.14 -10.73
C SER A 75 -0.50 -3.09 -11.83
N GLU A 76 0.67 -2.50 -12.06
CA GLU A 76 0.94 -1.57 -13.15
C GLU A 76 2.04 -2.09 -14.08
N ASP A 77 1.84 -1.94 -15.39
CA ASP A 77 2.83 -2.31 -16.40
C ASP A 77 3.75 -1.14 -16.74
N ASP A 78 5.06 -1.32 -16.56
CA ASP A 78 6.04 -0.32 -16.98
C ASP A 78 6.70 -0.63 -18.35
N GLY A 79 6.43 -1.80 -18.91
CA GLY A 79 7.04 -2.32 -20.14
C GLY A 79 8.56 -2.23 -20.16
N TYR A 80 9.19 -2.33 -18.99
CA TYR A 80 10.62 -2.19 -18.74
C TYR A 80 11.22 -0.83 -19.10
N VAL A 81 10.46 0.25 -18.89
CA VAL A 81 10.91 1.64 -19.13
C VAL A 81 10.87 2.42 -17.84
N THR A 82 12.04 2.90 -17.38
CA THR A 82 12.21 3.62 -16.10
C THR A 82 11.24 4.78 -15.90
N ALA A 83 10.98 5.60 -16.93
CA ALA A 83 10.04 6.71 -16.82
C ALA A 83 8.60 6.23 -16.53
N ARG A 84 8.19 5.10 -17.12
CA ARG A 84 6.89 4.48 -16.84
C ARG A 84 6.87 3.82 -15.47
N THR A 85 7.98 3.26 -14.99
CA THR A 85 8.07 2.77 -13.60
C THR A 85 7.75 3.88 -12.61
N LEU A 86 8.34 5.08 -12.78
CA LEU A 86 8.09 6.22 -11.88
C LEU A 86 6.66 6.76 -12.00
N GLN A 87 6.01 6.62 -13.16
CA GLN A 87 4.60 6.98 -13.32
C GLN A 87 3.69 5.95 -12.64
N GLY A 88 3.95 4.66 -12.84
CA GLY A 88 3.25 3.56 -12.19
C GLY A 88 3.35 3.64 -10.68
N LEU A 89 4.55 3.94 -10.14
CA LEU A 89 4.76 4.11 -8.70
C LEU A 89 3.91 5.25 -8.12
N ARG A 90 3.93 6.42 -8.75
CA ARG A 90 3.07 7.54 -8.33
C ARG A 90 1.60 7.18 -8.42
N LYS A 91 1.18 6.44 -9.46
CA LYS A 91 -0.20 5.99 -9.55
C LYS A 91 -0.57 5.07 -8.38
N VAL A 92 0.21 4.01 -8.13
CA VAL A 92 -0.14 3.06 -7.05
C VAL A 92 -0.05 3.69 -5.66
N ILE A 93 0.89 4.60 -5.42
CA ILE A 93 1.07 5.29 -4.14
C ILE A 93 0.07 6.42 -3.95
N ASP A 94 -0.04 7.34 -4.92
CA ASP A 94 -0.76 8.60 -4.74
C ASP A 94 -2.24 8.48 -5.11
N VAL A 95 -2.59 7.61 -6.07
CA VAL A 95 -3.96 7.47 -6.59
C VAL A 95 -4.62 6.21 -6.03
N ASP A 96 -3.99 5.04 -6.22
CA ASP A 96 -4.56 3.77 -5.73
C ASP A 96 -4.33 3.59 -4.22
N LYS A 97 -3.50 4.44 -3.60
CA LYS A 97 -3.30 4.53 -2.15
C LYS A 97 -2.92 3.17 -1.55
N VAL A 98 -1.98 2.45 -2.17
CA VAL A 98 -1.50 1.18 -1.63
C VAL A 98 -0.77 1.37 -0.30
N PHE A 99 -0.82 0.34 0.55
CA PHE A 99 -0.08 0.29 1.80
C PHE A 99 1.42 0.09 1.57
N SER A 100 1.77 -0.76 0.61
CA SER A 100 3.16 -1.07 0.27
C SER A 100 3.31 -1.47 -1.19
N VAL A 101 4.52 -1.29 -1.74
CA VAL A 101 4.91 -1.74 -3.07
C VAL A 101 5.90 -2.90 -2.93
N VAL A 102 5.61 -4.04 -3.56
CA VAL A 102 6.39 -5.29 -3.41
C VAL A 102 7.03 -5.77 -4.72
N GLY A 103 6.90 -5.02 -5.81
CA GLY A 103 7.45 -5.39 -7.12
C GLY A 103 7.94 -4.18 -7.88
N ILE A 104 9.25 -4.16 -8.16
CA ILE A 104 9.91 -3.27 -9.13
C ILE A 104 11.00 -4.09 -9.82
N SER A 105 10.91 -4.25 -11.14
CA SER A 105 11.91 -4.99 -11.91
C SER A 105 13.00 -4.10 -12.51
N GLY A 106 14.26 -4.49 -12.30
CA GLY A 106 15.43 -3.88 -12.91
C GLY A 106 16.17 -2.90 -12.00
N SER A 107 17.51 -3.03 -11.93
CA SER A 107 18.33 -2.25 -10.99
C SER A 107 18.25 -0.74 -11.22
N GLY A 108 18.21 -0.29 -12.48
CA GLY A 108 18.09 1.14 -12.81
C GLY A 108 16.74 1.71 -12.41
N GLN A 109 15.67 0.93 -12.58
CA GLN A 109 14.32 1.24 -12.14
C GLN A 109 14.24 1.35 -10.62
N SER A 110 14.80 0.37 -9.88
CA SER A 110 14.83 0.39 -8.41
C SER A 110 15.62 1.58 -7.87
N ILE A 111 16.77 1.92 -8.46
CA ILE A 111 17.54 3.11 -8.05
C ILE A 111 16.74 4.39 -8.30
N ALA A 112 16.09 4.51 -9.46
CA ALA A 112 15.28 5.68 -9.79
C ALA A 112 14.03 5.80 -8.90
N ALA A 113 13.52 4.69 -8.38
CA ALA A 113 12.33 4.63 -7.53
C ALA A 113 12.57 5.09 -6.08
N MET A 114 13.81 5.03 -5.58
CA MET A 114 14.16 5.39 -4.19
C MET A 114 13.60 6.73 -3.69
N PRO A 115 13.63 7.85 -4.45
CA PRO A 115 13.06 9.11 -3.97
C PRO A 115 11.53 9.18 -4.02
N VAL A 116 10.85 8.17 -4.57
CA VAL A 116 9.38 8.08 -4.68
C VAL A 116 8.77 7.17 -3.61
N LEU A 117 9.55 6.21 -3.09
CA LEU A 117 9.18 5.30 -1.99
C LEU A 117 9.47 5.95 -0.63
#